data_AF-A0A2I0T2Z4-F1
#
_entry.id   AF-A0A2I0T2Z4-F1
#
_cell.length_a   1.000
_cell.length_b   1.000
_cell.length_c   1.000
_cell.angle_alpha   90.00
_cell.angle_beta   90.00
_cell.angle_gamma   90.00
#
_symmetry.space_group_name_H-M   'P 1'
#
loop_
_entity.id
_entity.type
_entity.pdbx_description
1 polymer ?
#
loop_
_entity_poly.entity_id
_entity_poly.type
_entity_poly.pdbx_seq_one_letter_code
_entity_poly.pdbx_strand_id
1 'polypeptide(L)'
;MEQGWTAGGWLEVQMVNLTCTQRWVQYLQLLQESIWPGGVLPAVPKPARTEEQKKAAAEQALQSLMGILPNVIQEILGTSKCRMSWKLVLESLGQPVINRHLVFCLLDLLLEFLVLKGSSDELETPVVAPSASGGLDKAGISAH
;
A
#
# COMPACT_ATOMS: atom_id res chain seq x y z
N MET A 1 27.50 -30.43 13.00
CA MET A 1 27.01 -29.10 13.40
C MET A 1 25.96 -28.70 12.39
N GLU A 2 24.71 -29.05 12.67
CA GLU A 2 23.58 -28.68 11.81
C GLU A 2 23.22 -27.23 12.12
N GLN A 3 23.60 -26.32 11.23
CA GLN A 3 23.11 -24.94 11.28
C GLN A 3 21.64 -24.99 10.83
N GLY A 4 20.74 -25.09 11.82
CA GLY A 4 19.31 -25.00 11.61
C GLY A 4 18.95 -23.59 11.13
N TRP A 5 18.61 -23.45 9.85
CA TRP A 5 18.04 -22.21 9.33
C TRP A 5 16.67 -22.03 9.99
N THR A 6 16.55 -21.07 10.91
CA THR A 6 15.25 -20.66 11.42
C THR A 6 14.50 -19.95 10.29
N ALA A 7 13.18 -20.11 10.22
CA ALA A 7 12.35 -19.48 9.19
C ALA A 7 12.54 -17.95 9.13
N GLY A 8 12.87 -17.31 10.28
CA GLY A 8 13.21 -15.89 10.37
C GLY A 8 14.50 -15.52 9.63
N GLY A 9 15.58 -16.29 9.80
CA GLY A 9 16.84 -16.02 9.11
C GLY A 9 16.75 -16.21 7.58
N TRP A 10 15.93 -17.16 7.13
CA TRP A 10 15.62 -17.28 5.70
C TRP A 10 14.83 -16.06 5.18
N LEU A 11 13.84 -15.58 5.93
CA LEU A 11 13.03 -14.43 5.55
C LEU A 11 13.88 -13.15 5.48
N GLU A 12 14.73 -12.90 6.46
CA GLU A 12 15.63 -11.74 6.47
C GLU A 12 16.59 -11.75 5.28
N VAL A 13 17.21 -12.90 5.00
CA VAL A 13 18.08 -13.04 3.83
C VAL A 13 17.30 -12.77 2.55
N GLN A 14 16.06 -13.24 2.43
CA GLN A 14 15.21 -12.99 1.27
C GLN A 14 14.76 -11.53 1.18
N MET A 15 14.51 -10.86 2.31
CA MET A 15 14.14 -9.46 2.35
C MET A 15 15.31 -8.59 1.92
N VAL A 16 16.50 -8.81 2.48
CA VAL A 16 17.74 -8.12 2.09
C VAL A 16 18.08 -8.44 0.64
N ASN A 17 17.83 -9.67 0.18
CA ASN A 17 17.94 -10.02 -1.22
C ASN A 17 17.00 -9.09 -2.02
N LEU A 18 15.68 -9.20 -1.85
CA LEU A 18 14.68 -8.44 -2.61
C LEU A 18 14.87 -6.92 -2.57
N THR A 19 15.36 -6.38 -1.46
CA THR A 19 15.57 -4.93 -1.24
C THR A 19 16.99 -4.45 -1.52
N CYS A 20 17.90 -5.32 -1.99
CA CYS A 20 19.26 -4.88 -2.30
C CYS A 20 19.28 -3.91 -3.49
N THR A 21 20.22 -2.96 -3.46
CA THR A 21 20.37 -1.92 -4.49
C THR A 21 20.48 -2.50 -5.91
N GLN A 22 21.13 -3.66 -6.08
CA GLN A 22 21.28 -4.31 -7.37
C GLN A 22 19.93 -4.73 -7.98
N ARG A 23 19.00 -5.26 -7.16
CA ARG A 23 17.64 -5.62 -7.62
C ARG A 23 16.78 -4.40 -7.84
N TRP A 24 16.94 -3.36 -7.04
CA TRP A 24 16.28 -2.08 -7.29
C TRP A 24 16.61 -1.50 -8.66
N VAL A 25 17.86 -1.57 -9.11
CA VAL A 25 18.22 -1.12 -10.47
C VAL A 25 17.44 -1.91 -11.52
N GLN A 26 17.32 -3.23 -11.36
CA GLN A 26 16.56 -4.08 -12.28
C GLN A 26 15.05 -3.77 -12.25
N TYR A 27 14.48 -3.58 -11.06
CA TYR A 27 13.06 -3.21 -10.91
C TYR A 27 12.76 -1.85 -11.50
N LEU A 28 13.63 -0.86 -11.28
CA LEU A 28 13.51 0.47 -11.85
C LEU A 28 13.66 0.44 -13.37
N GLN A 29 14.54 -0.39 -13.93
CA GLN A 29 14.65 -0.61 -15.36
C GLN A 29 13.40 -1.28 -15.94
N LEU A 30 12.88 -2.34 -15.31
CA LEU A 30 11.61 -2.95 -15.73
C LEU A 30 10.45 -1.97 -15.69
N LEU A 31 10.36 -1.20 -14.61
CA LEU A 31 9.32 -0.20 -14.43
C LEU A 31 9.45 0.89 -15.49
N GLN A 32 10.67 1.40 -15.71
CA GLN A 32 10.98 2.35 -16.77
C GLN A 32 10.55 1.80 -18.12
N GLU A 33 10.92 0.59 -18.50
CA GLU A 33 10.56 0.02 -19.81
C GLU A 33 9.05 -0.26 -19.94
N SER A 34 8.36 -0.57 -18.84
CA SER A 34 6.92 -0.84 -18.84
C SER A 34 6.07 0.43 -18.98
N ILE A 35 6.49 1.52 -18.34
CA ILE A 35 5.79 2.81 -18.41
C ILE A 35 6.28 3.59 -19.63
N TRP A 36 7.57 3.47 -19.93
CA TRP A 36 8.32 4.35 -20.81
C TRP A 36 9.45 3.62 -21.57
N PRO A 37 9.13 2.89 -22.65
CA PRO A 37 10.13 2.10 -23.38
C PRO A 37 11.26 2.98 -23.91
N GLY A 38 12.51 2.61 -23.61
CA GLY A 38 13.70 3.38 -23.95
C GLY A 38 13.91 4.67 -23.14
N GLY A 39 13.12 4.90 -22.08
CA GLY A 39 13.30 5.99 -21.12
C GLY A 39 12.98 7.41 -21.63
N VAL A 40 12.45 7.54 -22.84
CA VAL A 40 12.18 8.86 -23.46
C VAL A 40 10.69 9.17 -23.43
N LEU A 41 10.27 10.17 -22.64
CA LEU A 41 8.92 10.75 -22.71
C LEU A 41 8.49 10.97 -24.17
N PRO A 42 7.43 10.37 -24.79
CA PRO A 42 6.90 10.92 -26.01
C PRO A 42 6.75 12.42 -25.91
N ALA A 43 7.57 13.11 -26.71
CA ALA A 43 7.53 14.55 -26.88
C ALA A 43 6.15 14.99 -27.41
N VAL A 44 5.44 14.07 -28.06
CA VAL A 44 4.05 14.22 -28.47
C VAL A 44 3.16 13.55 -27.43
N PRO A 45 2.27 14.29 -26.76
CA PRO A 45 1.24 13.69 -25.93
C PRO A 45 0.52 12.62 -26.73
N LYS A 46 0.30 11.43 -26.14
CA LYS A 46 -0.47 10.37 -26.79
C LYS A 46 -1.76 10.99 -27.35
N PRO A 47 -2.10 10.75 -28.64
CA PRO A 47 -3.27 11.37 -29.24
C PRO A 47 -4.45 11.19 -28.31
N ALA A 48 -5.13 12.30 -28.00
CA ALA A 48 -6.27 12.28 -27.11
C ALA A 48 -7.25 11.24 -27.67
N ARG A 49 -7.62 10.27 -26.81
CA ARG A 49 -8.54 9.20 -27.18
C ARG A 49 -9.78 9.83 -27.81
N THR A 50 -10.16 9.39 -29.01
CA THR A 50 -11.32 9.95 -29.71
C THR A 50 -12.57 9.77 -28.85
N GLU A 51 -13.55 10.67 -28.94
CA GLU A 51 -14.77 10.61 -28.12
C GLU A 51 -15.51 9.27 -28.28
N GLU A 52 -15.51 8.70 -29.49
CA GLU A 52 -16.07 7.37 -29.77
C GLU A 52 -15.31 6.27 -29.01
N GLN A 53 -13.98 6.35 -28.99
CA GLN A 53 -13.16 5.40 -28.26
C GLN A 53 -13.40 5.53 -26.75
N LYS A 54 -13.53 6.75 -26.22
CA LYS A 54 -13.83 6.98 -24.80
C LYS A 54 -15.19 6.38 -24.43
N LYS A 55 -16.21 6.63 -25.24
CA LYS A 55 -17.55 6.08 -25.06
C LYS A 55 -17.54 4.55 -25.06
N ALA A 56 -16.84 3.93 -26.03
CA ALA A 56 -16.72 2.47 -26.10
C ALA A 56 -16.05 1.88 -24.85
N ALA A 57 -14.99 2.51 -24.33
CA ALA A 57 -14.38 2.08 -23.07
C ALA A 57 -15.31 2.23 -21.88
N ALA A 58 -16.06 3.34 -21.80
CA ALA A 58 -17.01 3.57 -20.72
C ALA A 58 -18.13 2.52 -20.73
N GLU A 59 -18.63 2.15 -21.91
CA GLU A 59 -19.62 1.09 -22.08
C GLU A 59 -19.07 -0.28 -21.66
N GLN A 60 -17.85 -0.61 -22.09
CA GLN A 60 -17.18 -1.86 -21.69
C GLN A 60 -16.96 -1.91 -20.17
N ALA A 61 -16.48 -0.81 -19.57
CA ALA A 61 -16.28 -0.70 -18.12
C ALA A 61 -17.61 -0.83 -17.36
N LEU A 62 -18.69 -0.24 -17.87
CA LEU A 62 -20.02 -0.36 -17.28
C LEU A 62 -20.50 -1.81 -17.26
N GLN A 63 -20.31 -2.56 -18.36
CA GLN A 63 -20.65 -3.98 -18.38
C GLN A 63 -19.81 -4.79 -17.38
N SER A 64 -18.51 -4.48 -17.28
CA SER A 64 -17.64 -5.12 -16.29
C SER A 64 -18.09 -4.84 -14.85
N LEU A 65 -18.41 -3.59 -14.53
CA LEU A 65 -18.92 -3.19 -13.20
C LEU A 65 -20.25 -3.88 -12.86
N MET A 66 -21.12 -4.03 -13.85
CA MET A 66 -22.37 -4.78 -13.67
C MET A 66 -22.12 -6.27 -13.43
N GLY A 67 -21.11 -6.86 -14.05
CA GLY A 67 -20.73 -8.26 -13.85
C GLY A 67 -20.12 -8.58 -12.49
N ILE A 68 -19.53 -7.58 -11.82
CA ILE A 68 -18.97 -7.74 -10.46
C ILE A 68 -20.09 -7.75 -9.40
N LEU A 69 -21.26 -7.17 -9.70
CA LEU A 69 -22.30 -6.97 -8.72
C LEU A 69 -23.06 -8.27 -8.43
N PRO A 70 -23.11 -8.74 -7.17
CA PRO A 70 -23.87 -9.94 -6.80
C PRO A 70 -25.36 -9.82 -7.15
N ASN A 71 -25.99 -10.94 -7.54
CA ASN A 71 -27.40 -10.98 -7.94
C ASN A 71 -28.33 -10.41 -6.87
N VAL A 72 -28.05 -10.67 -5.59
CA VAL A 72 -28.85 -10.16 -4.45
C VAL A 72 -28.91 -8.63 -4.45
N ILE A 73 -27.83 -7.94 -4.77
CA ILE A 73 -27.80 -6.47 -4.82
C ILE A 73 -28.65 -5.97 -5.99
N GLN A 74 -28.59 -6.67 -7.13
CA GLN A 74 -29.38 -6.34 -8.32
C GLN A 74 -30.88 -6.58 -8.10
N GLU A 75 -31.26 -7.59 -7.33
CA GLU A 75 -32.64 -7.88 -6.97
C GLU A 75 -33.20 -6.85 -5.97
N ILE A 76 -32.40 -6.43 -4.98
CA ILE A 76 -32.84 -5.46 -3.97
C ILE A 76 -32.93 -4.05 -4.53
N LEU A 77 -31.91 -3.58 -5.27
CA LEU A 77 -31.84 -2.20 -5.77
C LEU A 77 -32.42 -2.03 -7.17
N GLY A 78 -32.54 -3.13 -7.93
CA GLY A 78 -32.91 -3.12 -9.34
C GLY A 78 -31.71 -2.84 -10.25
N THR A 79 -31.53 -3.69 -11.26
CA THR A 79 -30.42 -3.59 -12.25
C THR A 79 -30.36 -2.23 -12.95
N SER A 80 -31.50 -1.58 -13.21
CA SER A 80 -31.54 -0.26 -13.86
C SER A 80 -30.95 0.84 -12.98
N LYS A 81 -31.21 0.80 -11.66
CA LYS A 81 -30.68 1.76 -10.69
C LYS A 81 -29.18 1.56 -10.52
N CYS A 82 -28.73 0.31 -10.34
CA CYS A 82 -27.31 0.00 -10.26
C CYS A 82 -26.56 0.44 -11.52
N ARG A 83 -27.12 0.18 -12.71
CA ARG A 83 -26.54 0.63 -13.99
C ARG A 83 -26.40 2.15 -14.05
N MET A 84 -27.44 2.88 -13.61
CA MET A 84 -27.40 4.34 -13.56
C MET A 84 -26.35 4.86 -12.58
N SER A 85 -26.26 4.27 -11.38
CA SER A 85 -25.26 4.62 -10.38
C SER A 85 -23.84 4.42 -10.90
N TRP A 86 -23.55 3.27 -11.51
CA TRP A 86 -22.23 3.02 -12.11
C TRP A 86 -21.93 3.93 -13.28
N LYS A 87 -22.93 4.31 -14.08
CA LYS A 87 -22.75 5.29 -15.15
C LYS A 87 -22.33 6.65 -14.59
N LEU A 88 -22.94 7.10 -13.49
CA LEU A 88 -22.57 8.34 -12.81
C LEU A 88 -21.15 8.28 -12.23
N VAL A 89 -20.78 7.14 -11.64
CA VAL A 89 -19.40 6.90 -11.15
C VAL A 89 -18.41 6.98 -12.32
N LEU A 90 -18.70 6.32 -13.44
CA LEU A 90 -17.84 6.37 -14.63
C LEU A 90 -17.75 7.76 -15.26
N GLU A 91 -18.84 8.52 -15.25
CA GLU A 91 -18.85 9.92 -15.71
C GLU A 91 -17.98 10.81 -14.83
N SER A 92 -18.05 10.62 -13.50
CA SER A 92 -17.20 11.28 -12.52
C SER A 92 -15.71 10.94 -12.74
N LEU A 93 -15.40 9.66 -12.95
CA LEU A 93 -14.05 9.19 -13.29
C LEU A 93 -13.57 9.67 -14.68
N GLY A 94 -14.46 10.17 -15.52
CA GLY A 94 -14.11 10.85 -16.77
C GLY A 94 -13.49 12.24 -16.54
N GLN A 95 -13.65 12.83 -15.35
CA GLN A 95 -13.20 14.18 -15.06
C GLN A 95 -11.77 14.20 -14.48
N PRO A 96 -10.82 14.90 -15.12
CA PRO A 96 -9.42 14.89 -14.70
C PRO A 96 -9.20 15.52 -13.32
N VAL A 97 -10.04 16.49 -12.92
CA VAL A 97 -9.96 17.14 -11.60
C VAL A 97 -10.32 16.17 -10.48
N ILE A 98 -11.38 15.36 -10.67
CA ILE A 98 -11.80 14.33 -9.71
C ILE A 98 -10.71 13.27 -9.61
N ASN A 99 -10.18 12.81 -10.73
CA ASN A 99 -9.12 11.80 -10.74
C ASN A 99 -7.85 12.28 -10.04
N ARG A 100 -7.46 13.55 -10.22
CA ARG A 100 -6.32 14.13 -9.50
C ARG A 100 -6.54 14.09 -7.99
N HIS A 101 -7.72 14.49 -7.52
CA HIS A 101 -8.05 14.44 -6.10
C HIS A 101 -8.08 12.99 -5.58
N LEU A 102 -8.68 12.07 -6.35
CA LEU A 102 -8.73 10.64 -6.02
C LEU A 102 -7.32 10.05 -5.82
N VAL A 103 -6.37 10.39 -6.70
CA VAL A 103 -4.98 9.92 -6.56
C VAL A 103 -4.35 10.41 -5.27
N PHE A 104 -4.52 11.68 -4.90
CA PHE A 104 -3.99 12.18 -3.63
C PHE A 104 -4.64 11.51 -2.43
N CYS A 105 -5.96 11.33 -2.42
CA CYS A 105 -6.64 10.60 -1.35
C CYS A 105 -6.15 9.16 -1.21
N LEU A 106 -5.92 8.46 -2.33
CA LEU A 106 -5.38 7.10 -2.31
C LEU A 106 -3.95 7.09 -1.78
N LEU A 107 -3.11 8.06 -2.16
CA LEU A 107 -1.75 8.20 -1.64
C LEU A 107 -1.75 8.49 -0.14
N ASP A 108 -2.61 9.37 0.35
CA ASP A 108 -2.73 9.67 1.78
C ASP A 108 -3.13 8.41 2.56
N LEU A 109 -4.09 7.64 2.05
CA LEU A 109 -4.51 6.38 2.67
C LEU A 109 -3.38 5.33 2.63
N LEU A 110 -2.67 5.20 1.51
CA LEU A 110 -1.53 4.29 1.41
C LEU A 110 -0.39 4.69 2.36
N LEU A 111 -0.11 5.98 2.48
CA LEU A 111 0.89 6.51 3.41
C LEU A 111 0.47 6.22 4.85
N GLU A 112 -0.80 6.40 5.19
CA GLU A 112 -1.34 6.01 6.51
C GLU A 112 -1.10 4.52 6.76
N PHE A 113 -1.45 3.64 5.81
CA PHE A 113 -1.21 2.20 5.96
C PHE A 113 0.28 1.82 6.07
N LEU A 114 1.14 2.43 5.26
CA LEU A 114 2.58 2.11 5.23
C LEU A 114 3.31 2.64 6.47
N VAL A 115 3.02 3.87 6.90
CA VAL A 115 3.63 4.49 8.07
C VAL A 115 3.15 3.83 9.36
N LEU A 116 1.84 3.57 9.49
CA LEU A 116 1.27 2.98 10.70
C LEU A 116 1.68 1.52 10.89
N LYS A 117 1.98 0.80 9.81
CA LYS A 117 2.43 -0.60 9.86
C LYS A 117 3.95 -0.75 10.03
N GLY A 118 4.71 0.31 9.79
CA GLY A 118 6.15 0.36 10.04
C GLY A 118 6.53 0.63 11.50
N SER A 119 5.62 1.18 12.31
CA SER A 119 5.88 1.50 13.72
C SER A 119 5.41 0.46 14.73
N SER A 120 4.69 -0.58 14.28
CA SER A 120 4.08 -1.57 15.20
C SER A 120 5.04 -2.65 15.71
N ASP A 121 6.31 -2.63 15.29
CA ASP A 121 7.33 -3.61 15.72
C ASP A 121 8.36 -3.03 16.71
N GLU A 122 8.07 -1.88 17.34
CA GLU A 122 8.92 -1.29 18.39
C GLU A 122 8.11 -0.92 19.63
N LEU A 123 7.40 -1.88 20.23
CA LEU A 123 6.97 -1.75 21.61
C LEU A 123 6.71 -3.11 22.26
N GLU A 124 7.77 -3.78 22.72
CA GLU A 124 7.73 -4.67 23.88
C GLU A 124 9.19 -4.86 24.39
N THR A 125 9.76 -3.84 25.02
CA THR A 125 10.78 -4.09 26.07
C THR A 125 10.02 -4.20 27.38
N PRO A 126 9.83 -5.41 27.94
CA PRO A 126 9.12 -5.57 29.20
C PRO A 126 9.94 -4.95 30.32
N VAL A 127 9.26 -4.08 31.07
CA VAL A 127 9.62 -3.62 32.40
C VAL A 127 10.14 -4.79 33.24
N VAL A 128 11.42 -4.77 33.60
CA VAL A 128 11.92 -5.49 34.77
C VAL A 128 12.61 -4.49 35.67
N ALA A 129 11.85 -3.99 36.65
CA ALA A 129 12.38 -3.32 37.82
C ALA A 129 13.10 -4.34 38.71
N PRO A 130 14.25 -4.00 39.35
CA PRO A 130 14.68 -4.70 40.54
C PRO A 130 14.11 -3.99 41.77
N SER A 131 13.29 -4.75 42.48
CA SER A 131 12.63 -4.45 43.74
C SER A 131 13.57 -3.93 44.83
N ALA A 132 13.03 -3.02 45.64
CA ALA A 132 13.56 -2.66 46.95
C ALA A 132 13.39 -3.82 47.96
N SER A 133 14.42 -4.10 48.75
CA SER A 133 14.42 -4.87 50.02
C SER A 133 15.88 -5.26 50.34
N GLY A 134 16.54 -4.97 51.47
CA GLY A 134 16.19 -4.38 52.76
C GLY A 134 17.37 -4.60 53.76
N GLY A 135 17.36 -3.88 54.89
CA GLY A 135 18.16 -4.13 56.12
C GLY A 135 19.60 -3.57 56.08
N LEU A 136 20.04 -2.58 56.87
CA LEU A 136 19.97 -2.27 58.32
C LEU A 136 21.02 -3.02 59.17
N ASP A 137 22.14 -2.36 59.48
CA ASP A 137 22.84 -2.48 60.76
C ASP A 137 23.93 -1.39 60.97
N LYS A 138 24.32 -1.27 62.24
CA LYS A 138 24.61 -0.07 63.04
C LYS A 138 26.11 0.15 63.28
N ALA A 139 26.44 1.43 63.53
CA ALA A 139 27.37 1.95 64.54
C ALA A 139 28.90 1.81 64.33
N GLY A 140 29.59 2.94 64.56
CA GLY A 140 31.04 2.99 64.75
C GLY A 140 31.55 4.43 64.84
N ILE A 141 31.42 5.04 66.02
CA ILE A 141 32.02 6.33 66.40
C ILE A 141 33.45 6.06 66.88
N SER A 142 34.41 6.94 66.54
CA SER A 142 35.50 7.44 67.40
C SER A 142 36.94 7.38 66.84
N ALA A 143 37.51 8.60 66.72
CA ALA A 143 38.86 9.08 67.01
C ALA A 143 40.12 8.27 66.62
N HIS A 144 40.97 8.91 65.80
CA HIS A 144 42.24 9.49 66.27
C HIS A 144 42.70 10.59 65.30
#